data_AF-A0AAU0HDA2-F1
#
_entry.id   AF-A0AAU0HDA2-F1
#
_cell.length_a   1.000
_cell.length_b   1.000
_cell.length_c   1.000
_cell.angle_alpha   90.00
_cell.angle_beta   90.00
_cell.angle_gamma   90.00
#
_symmetry.space_group_name_H-M   'P 1'
#
loop_
_entity.id
_entity.type
_entity.pdbx_description
1 polymer ?
#
loop_
_entity_poly.entity_id
_entity_poly.type
_entity_poly.pdbx_seq_one_letter_code
_entity_poly.pdbx_strand_id
1 'polypeptide(L)'
;MLAACGGGGGDSDSGSGGSNSNSDLVINAGDDATVTEGASYSLSAVVSGGNEEYTYRWSASPSLTITHEDTSDSAASFEAPSVSSATEYTITVTVNDTGGNEASDLTVITVVPVNIAPEAIIEVPEWDGLDANNFPGGVEVIFDGSSSTDDDAADESASISDYSWSQTDGTNVITGEETNLSTLTIVTPIANDAQTLSFELTVTDSEGTTDTESVTIFVQSESDTLPVVDAGSSQGVFSGEAIVLDGDASTSIPSALPLTYDWERSNNVSSTTLPVNAADAATLSQNVDIQAIDDEDDLSTFAIAPAVTEYTVVAYTLTVTDANGNQVEDTINVGVRPMPTPLINDTGVLQQATNNALTEAQQNEWPGQDGQRGADVVEQNGLIEKAGRGKAGFDYTRLNANGDEQDASADTWSCVRDNVTGLVWEVKTDDGTLQDKDYTYSWYSDDVNGGYEGDLSGSDTVCSLTSCNTQAYVTALNAQGLCGFYDWRMPTHQELFSLMHLGISDSMTIDEDYFPYTGVLSANPVWYWTSVPSADGVNSDDAQNAWALDFDSGVDNFLNKSSAAKVRLVRAGR
;
A
#
# COMPACT_ATOMS: atom_id res chain seq x y z
N MET A 1 -5.28 59.77 -37.87
CA MET A 1 -6.41 59.15 -38.60
C MET A 1 -6.42 59.62 -40.06
N LEU A 2 -6.61 58.70 -41.01
CA LEU A 2 -7.04 59.00 -42.38
C LEU A 2 -8.59 59.01 -42.44
N ALA A 3 -9.12 59.77 -43.39
CA ALA A 3 -10.51 60.17 -43.65
C ALA A 3 -11.61 59.08 -43.78
N ALA A 4 -12.88 59.48 -43.61
CA ALA A 4 -13.90 59.46 -44.70
C ALA A 4 -15.28 60.11 -44.37
N CYS A 5 -15.62 61.10 -45.23
CA CYS A 5 -16.86 61.64 -45.84
C CYS A 5 -18.32 61.16 -45.60
N GLY A 6 -19.25 62.14 -45.80
CA GLY A 6 -20.59 62.04 -46.43
C GLY A 6 -21.62 63.05 -45.83
N GLY A 7 -22.06 64.18 -46.44
CA GLY A 7 -22.88 64.38 -47.65
C GLY A 7 -24.34 63.95 -47.41
N GLY A 8 -25.45 64.69 -47.55
CA GLY A 8 -25.87 65.98 -48.11
C GLY A 8 -27.35 65.84 -48.55
N GLY A 9 -28.22 66.84 -48.33
CA GLY A 9 -29.59 66.85 -48.87
C GLY A 9 -30.47 67.98 -48.30
N GLY A 10 -31.01 68.84 -49.17
CA GLY A 10 -31.90 69.94 -48.80
C GLY A 10 -33.28 69.83 -49.46
N ASP A 11 -34.26 70.55 -48.91
CA ASP A 11 -35.24 71.31 -49.71
C ASP A 11 -35.97 72.36 -48.84
N SER A 12 -36.41 73.43 -49.51
CA SER A 12 -36.93 74.70 -48.99
C SER A 12 -38.43 74.71 -48.66
N ASP A 13 -38.88 75.48 -47.64
CA ASP A 13 -39.90 76.52 -47.82
C ASP A 13 -39.99 77.51 -46.62
N SER A 14 -40.48 78.70 -46.95
CA SER A 14 -40.59 79.96 -46.22
C SER A 14 -41.64 80.01 -45.09
N GLY A 15 -41.33 80.71 -43.99
CA GLY A 15 -42.29 81.00 -42.92
C GLY A 15 -41.72 81.86 -41.78
N SER A 16 -42.10 83.14 -41.78
CA SER A 16 -41.72 84.17 -40.81
C SER A 16 -42.16 83.88 -39.36
N GLY A 17 -41.28 84.13 -38.39
CA GLY A 17 -41.66 84.71 -37.09
C GLY A 17 -40.97 84.11 -35.85
N GLY A 18 -40.17 84.95 -35.15
CA GLY A 18 -39.94 84.80 -33.72
C GLY A 18 -38.50 84.53 -33.29
N SER A 19 -37.87 85.55 -32.72
CA SER A 19 -36.59 85.61 -32.02
C SER A 19 -36.22 84.40 -31.15
N ASN A 20 -35.04 83.82 -31.39
CA ASN A 20 -33.96 83.67 -30.39
C ASN A 20 -32.67 83.32 -31.13
N SER A 21 -31.62 84.12 -30.99
CA SER A 21 -30.29 83.75 -31.46
C SER A 21 -29.75 82.65 -30.55
N ASN A 22 -30.04 81.40 -30.89
CA ASN A 22 -29.40 80.24 -30.28
C ASN A 22 -28.09 79.99 -31.03
N SER A 23 -26.97 80.45 -30.48
CA SER A 23 -25.64 80.01 -30.90
C SER A 23 -25.50 78.54 -30.48
N ASP A 24 -25.22 77.63 -31.42
CA ASP A 24 -24.99 76.21 -31.09
C ASP A 24 -23.92 76.10 -29.99
N LEU A 25 -24.28 75.52 -28.85
CA LEU A 25 -23.38 75.29 -27.72
C LEU A 25 -22.52 74.05 -28.03
N VAL A 26 -21.20 74.22 -28.02
CA VAL A 26 -20.23 73.14 -28.27
C VAL A 26 -19.22 73.12 -27.12
N ILE A 27 -18.89 71.93 -26.64
CA ILE A 27 -17.89 71.71 -25.59
C ILE A 27 -16.84 70.72 -26.08
N ASN A 28 -15.60 70.92 -25.67
CA ASN A 28 -14.48 69.99 -25.84
C ASN A 28 -13.98 69.58 -24.44
N ALA A 29 -14.02 68.27 -24.14
CA ALA A 29 -13.66 67.69 -22.85
C ALA A 29 -12.14 67.59 -22.59
N GLY A 30 -11.31 67.87 -23.60
CA GLY A 30 -9.86 67.69 -23.59
C GLY A 30 -9.42 66.48 -24.41
N ASP A 31 -8.11 66.37 -24.64
CA ASP A 31 -7.50 65.20 -25.30
C ASP A 31 -7.44 64.00 -24.33
N ASP A 32 -7.47 62.79 -24.87
CA ASP A 32 -7.22 61.57 -24.09
C ASP A 32 -5.84 61.62 -23.42
N ALA A 33 -5.73 61.03 -22.23
CA ALA A 33 -4.49 61.05 -21.46
C ALA A 33 -4.25 59.77 -20.66
N THR A 34 -3.03 59.63 -20.16
CA THR A 34 -2.63 58.54 -19.25
C THR A 34 -2.12 59.13 -17.95
N VAL A 35 -2.51 58.54 -16.83
CA VAL A 35 -2.08 58.94 -15.48
C VAL A 35 -1.72 57.71 -14.66
N THR A 36 -0.68 57.80 -13.85
CA THR A 36 -0.33 56.73 -12.89
C THR A 36 -1.29 56.77 -11.71
N GLU A 37 -1.69 55.62 -11.18
CA GLU A 37 -2.51 55.56 -9.97
C GLU A 37 -1.92 56.38 -8.80
N GLY A 38 -2.79 56.86 -7.91
CA GLY A 38 -2.44 57.75 -6.80
C GLY A 38 -2.05 59.19 -7.21
N ALA A 39 -1.82 59.47 -8.50
CA ALA A 39 -1.53 60.82 -8.96
C ALA A 39 -2.81 61.66 -9.10
N SER A 40 -2.73 62.95 -8.75
CA SER A 40 -3.81 63.90 -9.01
C SER A 40 -3.82 64.32 -10.48
N TYR A 41 -5.00 64.28 -11.13
CA TYR A 41 -5.21 64.71 -12.51
C TYR A 41 -6.17 65.90 -12.58
N SER A 42 -5.84 66.91 -13.39
CA SER A 42 -6.67 68.11 -13.58
C SER A 42 -7.45 68.03 -14.89
N LEU A 43 -8.76 68.22 -14.81
CA LEU A 43 -9.70 68.28 -15.92
C LEU A 43 -10.03 69.73 -16.25
N SER A 44 -10.17 70.03 -17.54
CA SER A 44 -10.64 71.33 -18.02
C SER A 44 -11.35 71.15 -19.35
N ALA A 45 -12.49 71.81 -19.53
CA ALA A 45 -13.25 71.77 -20.77
C ALA A 45 -13.28 73.15 -21.44
N VAL A 46 -13.31 73.18 -22.77
CA VAL A 46 -13.39 74.42 -23.55
C VAL A 46 -14.76 74.52 -24.20
N VAL A 47 -15.48 75.61 -23.92
CA VAL A 47 -16.83 75.87 -24.46
C VAL A 47 -16.77 76.95 -25.53
N SER A 48 -17.57 76.78 -26.59
CA SER A 48 -17.78 77.79 -27.63
C SER A 48 -19.25 77.85 -28.03
N GLY A 49 -19.79 79.06 -28.29
CA GLY A 49 -21.21 79.26 -28.62
C GLY A 49 -22.10 79.38 -27.38
N GLY A 50 -23.42 79.18 -27.52
CA GLY A 50 -24.39 79.28 -26.42
C GLY A 50 -24.69 80.68 -25.89
N ASN A 51 -25.47 80.74 -24.81
CA ASN A 51 -25.79 81.92 -24.03
C ASN A 51 -24.84 82.01 -22.82
N GLU A 52 -24.09 83.11 -22.67
CA GLU A 52 -23.08 83.27 -21.62
C GLU A 52 -23.60 82.95 -20.19
N GLU A 53 -22.67 82.55 -19.31
CA GLU A 53 -22.87 81.80 -18.06
C GLU A 53 -23.16 80.30 -18.28
N TYR A 54 -22.20 79.48 -17.86
CA TYR A 54 -22.20 78.03 -18.05
C TYR A 54 -22.21 77.30 -16.71
N THR A 55 -22.91 76.18 -16.64
CA THR A 55 -22.88 75.25 -15.51
C THR A 55 -22.34 73.90 -15.99
N TYR A 56 -21.21 73.48 -15.46
CA TYR A 56 -20.51 72.24 -15.81
C TYR A 56 -20.88 71.11 -14.86
N ARG A 57 -21.01 69.90 -15.40
CA ARG A 57 -21.25 68.67 -14.65
C ARG A 57 -20.37 67.56 -15.21
N TRP A 58 -19.41 67.12 -14.40
CA TRP A 58 -18.51 66.02 -14.74
C TRP A 58 -19.07 64.68 -14.24
N SER A 59 -18.85 63.63 -15.02
CA SER A 59 -19.19 62.25 -14.68
C SER A 59 -18.17 61.29 -15.29
N ALA A 60 -18.04 60.09 -14.73
CA ALA A 60 -17.09 59.08 -15.18
C ALA A 60 -17.72 57.69 -15.25
N SER A 61 -17.25 56.88 -16.20
CA SER A 61 -17.52 55.44 -16.29
C SER A 61 -16.22 54.69 -16.60
N PRO A 62 -15.76 53.74 -15.76
CA PRO A 62 -16.28 53.36 -14.45
C PRO A 62 -16.38 54.53 -13.45
N SER A 63 -17.10 54.34 -12.35
CA SER A 63 -17.33 55.43 -11.39
C SER A 63 -16.03 55.93 -10.78
N LEU A 64 -15.79 57.25 -10.85
CA LEU A 64 -14.63 57.93 -10.32
C LEU A 64 -15.07 59.14 -9.51
N THR A 65 -14.43 59.39 -8.36
CA THR A 65 -14.74 60.56 -7.54
C THR A 65 -14.08 61.80 -8.11
N ILE A 66 -14.86 62.64 -8.79
CA ILE A 66 -14.40 63.91 -9.34
C ILE A 66 -14.70 65.03 -8.33
N THR A 67 -13.68 65.77 -7.95
CA THR A 67 -13.78 66.97 -7.11
C THR A 67 -14.02 68.17 -8.02
N HIS A 68 -15.15 68.86 -7.82
CA HIS A 68 -15.56 70.03 -8.61
C HIS A 68 -16.28 71.04 -7.71
N GLU A 69 -15.51 71.96 -7.13
CA GLU A 69 -15.99 72.88 -6.08
C GLU A 69 -16.84 74.03 -6.63
N ASP A 70 -16.58 74.46 -7.86
CA ASP A 70 -17.30 75.55 -8.52
C ASP A 70 -17.83 75.11 -9.88
N THR A 71 -19.14 74.85 -9.95
CA THR A 71 -19.80 74.40 -11.19
C THR A 71 -19.88 75.48 -12.27
N SER A 72 -19.48 76.72 -11.99
CA SER A 72 -19.33 77.78 -13.01
C SER A 72 -17.94 77.81 -13.63
N ASP A 73 -16.97 77.08 -13.07
CA ASP A 73 -15.64 76.86 -13.63
C ASP A 73 -15.57 75.48 -14.30
N SER A 74 -14.92 75.41 -15.46
CA SER A 74 -14.66 74.15 -16.16
C SER A 74 -13.62 73.28 -15.45
N ALA A 75 -12.83 73.85 -14.54
CA ALA A 75 -11.77 73.15 -13.82
C ALA A 75 -12.33 72.16 -12.79
N ALA A 76 -11.94 70.90 -12.92
CA ALA A 76 -12.21 69.85 -11.94
C ALA A 76 -10.96 68.98 -11.76
N SER A 77 -10.95 68.06 -10.80
CA SER A 77 -9.83 67.14 -10.60
C SER A 77 -10.26 65.83 -9.99
N PHE A 78 -9.44 64.80 -10.14
CA PHE A 78 -9.58 63.55 -9.41
C PHE A 78 -8.21 63.04 -8.98
N GLU A 79 -8.20 62.15 -7.99
CA GLU A 79 -7.04 61.34 -7.66
C GLU A 79 -7.19 60.00 -8.37
N ALA A 80 -6.20 59.61 -9.17
CA ALA A 80 -6.24 58.38 -9.94
C ALA A 80 -6.40 57.19 -8.97
N PRO A 81 -7.43 56.35 -9.13
CA PRO A 81 -7.69 55.25 -8.22
C PRO A 81 -6.63 54.15 -8.40
N SER A 82 -6.45 53.31 -7.38
CA SER A 82 -5.65 52.10 -7.52
C SER A 82 -6.28 51.14 -8.53
N VAL A 83 -5.48 50.59 -9.43
CA VAL A 83 -5.90 49.68 -10.49
C VAL A 83 -4.92 48.50 -10.55
N SER A 84 -5.37 47.32 -10.94
CA SER A 84 -4.48 46.14 -11.13
C SER A 84 -4.10 45.92 -12.60
N SER A 85 -4.55 46.80 -13.49
CA SER A 85 -4.22 46.82 -14.91
C SER A 85 -4.60 48.17 -15.50
N ALA A 86 -4.07 48.51 -16.68
CA ALA A 86 -4.41 49.74 -17.37
C ALA A 86 -5.93 49.86 -17.56
N THR A 87 -6.56 50.78 -16.82
CA THR A 87 -8.02 50.91 -16.75
C THR A 87 -8.44 52.23 -17.37
N GLU A 88 -9.29 52.17 -18.39
CA GLU A 88 -9.82 53.35 -19.05
C GLU A 88 -11.04 53.90 -18.31
N TYR A 89 -10.98 55.19 -17.98
CA TYR A 89 -12.10 55.96 -17.45
C TYR A 89 -12.59 56.92 -18.53
N THR A 90 -13.83 56.70 -19.00
CA THR A 90 -14.49 57.66 -19.88
C THR A 90 -15.05 58.80 -19.04
N ILE A 91 -14.46 59.97 -19.15
CA ILE A 91 -14.86 61.19 -18.44
C ILE A 91 -15.76 62.02 -19.36
N THR A 92 -17.01 62.21 -18.95
CA THR A 92 -18.00 63.02 -19.70
C THR A 92 -18.25 64.33 -18.98
N VAL A 93 -18.09 65.45 -19.68
CA VAL A 93 -18.53 66.76 -19.23
C VAL A 93 -19.83 67.13 -19.92
N THR A 94 -20.82 67.57 -19.15
CA THR A 94 -22.04 68.18 -19.67
C THR A 94 -22.09 69.63 -19.24
N VAL A 95 -22.27 70.54 -20.18
CA VAL A 95 -22.42 71.97 -19.91
C VAL A 95 -23.84 72.42 -20.25
N ASN A 96 -24.44 73.18 -19.34
CA ASN A 96 -25.72 73.87 -19.54
C ASN A 96 -25.49 75.37 -19.57
N ASP A 97 -26.14 76.07 -20.49
CA ASP A 97 -26.10 77.52 -20.58
C ASP A 97 -27.36 78.19 -19.98
N THR A 98 -27.37 79.51 -19.82
CA THR A 98 -28.54 80.23 -19.26
C THR A 98 -29.78 80.25 -20.15
N GLY A 99 -29.62 79.88 -21.42
CA GLY A 99 -30.71 79.68 -22.38
C GLY A 99 -31.38 78.30 -22.26
N GLY A 100 -30.82 77.40 -21.45
CA GLY A 100 -31.27 76.03 -21.29
C GLY A 100 -30.74 75.07 -22.37
N ASN A 101 -29.72 75.47 -23.13
CA ASN A 101 -29.04 74.59 -24.07
C ASN A 101 -28.08 73.68 -23.31
N GLU A 102 -27.99 72.41 -23.72
CA GLU A 102 -27.09 71.41 -23.15
C GLU A 102 -26.17 70.87 -24.24
N ALA A 103 -24.88 70.77 -23.93
CA ALA A 103 -23.89 70.10 -24.78
C ALA A 103 -23.00 69.20 -23.92
N SER A 104 -22.51 68.11 -24.50
CA SER A 104 -21.66 67.16 -23.82
C SER A 104 -20.56 66.64 -24.73
N ASP A 105 -19.41 66.40 -24.14
CA ASP A 105 -18.26 65.77 -24.79
C ASP A 105 -17.55 64.85 -23.81
N LEU A 106 -16.70 63.96 -24.33
CA LEU A 106 -15.96 62.98 -23.53
C LEU A 106 -14.47 62.98 -23.83
N THR A 107 -13.69 62.56 -22.84
CA THR A 107 -12.27 62.23 -22.96
C THR A 107 -12.01 60.91 -22.24
N VAL A 108 -11.06 60.11 -22.71
CA VAL A 108 -10.65 58.86 -22.07
C VAL A 108 -9.36 59.09 -21.30
N ILE A 109 -9.41 58.80 -20.00
CA ILE A 109 -8.23 58.81 -19.14
C ILE A 109 -7.87 57.37 -18.77
N THR A 110 -6.73 56.89 -19.25
CA THR A 110 -6.19 55.58 -18.88
C THR A 110 -5.39 55.71 -17.59
N VAL A 111 -5.82 55.04 -16.53
CA VAL A 111 -5.06 54.94 -15.28
C VAL A 111 -4.19 53.69 -15.36
N VAL A 112 -2.88 53.83 -15.15
CA VAL A 112 -1.92 52.70 -15.15
C VAL A 112 -1.46 52.39 -13.71
N PRO A 113 -1.32 51.10 -13.35
CA PRO A 113 -0.85 50.68 -12.03
C PRO A 113 0.60 51.10 -11.76
N VAL A 114 1.00 51.09 -10.48
CA VAL A 114 2.41 51.12 -10.07
C VAL A 114 2.85 49.70 -9.81
N ASN A 115 3.79 49.21 -10.62
CA ASN A 115 4.33 47.87 -10.47
C ASN A 115 5.09 47.69 -9.15
N ILE A 116 4.79 46.63 -8.40
CA ILE A 116 5.60 46.16 -7.26
C ILE A 116 6.55 45.08 -7.80
N ALA A 117 7.76 44.98 -7.25
CA ALA A 117 8.67 43.91 -7.67
C ALA A 117 8.25 42.59 -7.00
N PRO A 118 8.46 41.43 -7.66
CA PRO A 118 8.18 40.14 -7.05
C PRO A 118 9.09 39.87 -5.83
N GLU A 119 8.77 38.84 -5.05
CA GLU A 119 9.60 38.31 -3.95
C GLU A 119 10.06 36.89 -4.31
N ALA A 120 11.37 36.72 -4.49
CA ALA A 120 11.99 35.43 -4.76
C ALA A 120 12.07 34.60 -3.47
N ILE A 121 11.62 33.34 -3.51
CA ILE A 121 11.67 32.42 -2.37
C ILE A 121 12.28 31.11 -2.87
N ILE A 122 13.21 30.53 -2.09
CA ILE A 122 13.79 29.21 -2.36
C ILE A 122 13.50 28.27 -1.18
N GLU A 123 12.82 27.17 -1.45
CA GLU A 123 12.68 26.04 -0.55
C GLU A 123 13.76 24.99 -0.85
N VAL A 124 14.39 24.50 0.21
CA VAL A 124 15.52 23.55 0.15
C VAL A 124 15.10 22.27 0.89
N PRO A 125 15.26 21.07 0.31
CA PRO A 125 14.93 19.83 0.99
C PRO A 125 15.88 19.58 2.17
N GLU A 126 15.38 18.93 3.21
CA GLU A 126 16.20 18.43 4.32
C GLU A 126 16.66 17.00 4.04
N TRP A 127 17.86 16.65 4.50
CA TRP A 127 18.39 15.29 4.45
C TRP A 127 18.42 14.69 5.85
N ASP A 128 17.84 13.50 6.02
CA ASP A 128 17.74 12.90 7.35
C ASP A 128 19.12 12.62 7.96
N GLY A 129 19.27 12.91 9.26
CA GLY A 129 20.54 12.79 9.98
C GLY A 129 21.56 13.90 9.70
N LEU A 130 21.27 14.88 8.84
CA LEU A 130 22.14 16.03 8.58
C LEU A 130 21.51 17.36 9.00
N ASP A 131 22.34 18.35 9.33
CA ASP A 131 21.89 19.72 9.58
C ASP A 131 21.33 20.34 8.28
N ALA A 132 20.43 21.33 8.40
CA ALA A 132 19.87 22.04 7.26
C ALA A 132 20.94 22.48 6.25
N ASN A 133 20.62 22.35 4.95
CA ASN A 133 21.50 22.63 3.80
C ASN A 133 22.77 21.76 3.71
N ASN A 134 22.87 20.65 4.46
CA ASN A 134 23.96 19.68 4.30
C ASN A 134 23.45 18.44 3.57
N PHE A 135 24.22 17.99 2.57
CA PHE A 135 23.86 16.85 1.73
C PHE A 135 25.03 15.89 1.54
N PRO A 136 24.77 14.60 1.33
CA PRO A 136 25.80 13.66 0.91
C PRO A 136 26.34 13.96 -0.50
N GLY A 137 27.49 13.37 -0.86
CA GLY A 137 28.00 13.43 -2.23
C GLY A 137 27.25 12.50 -3.18
N GLY A 138 27.04 12.92 -4.43
CA GLY A 138 26.46 12.09 -5.49
C GLY A 138 24.95 11.88 -5.41
N VAL A 139 24.20 12.71 -4.67
CA VAL A 139 22.74 12.59 -4.52
C VAL A 139 22.00 13.67 -5.30
N GLU A 140 20.74 13.43 -5.65
CA GLU A 140 19.86 14.41 -6.27
C GLU A 140 19.33 15.41 -5.23
N VAL A 141 19.34 16.70 -5.56
CA VAL A 141 18.75 17.78 -4.76
C VAL A 141 17.88 18.63 -5.67
N ILE A 142 16.66 18.94 -5.21
CA ILE A 142 15.69 19.76 -5.94
C ILE A 142 15.43 21.03 -5.14
N PHE A 143 15.88 22.19 -5.64
CA PHE A 143 15.50 23.49 -5.10
C PHE A 143 14.16 23.92 -5.69
N ASP A 144 13.23 24.39 -4.86
CA ASP A 144 11.89 24.79 -5.29
C ASP A 144 11.68 26.30 -5.10
N GLY A 145 11.51 27.00 -6.21
CA GLY A 145 11.23 28.43 -6.25
C GLY A 145 9.74 28.77 -6.42
N SER A 146 8.86 27.76 -6.53
CA SER A 146 7.44 27.96 -6.88
C SER A 146 6.62 28.71 -5.81
N SER A 147 7.14 28.82 -4.59
CA SER A 147 6.57 29.64 -3.51
C SER A 147 6.86 31.14 -3.66
N SER A 148 7.60 31.58 -4.70
CA SER A 148 7.83 33.00 -5.00
C SER A 148 6.53 33.72 -5.30
N THR A 149 6.42 35.00 -4.92
CA THR A 149 5.15 35.74 -4.97
C THR A 149 5.30 37.12 -5.61
N ASP A 150 4.18 37.71 -5.98
CA ASP A 150 4.09 39.09 -6.48
C ASP A 150 2.76 39.66 -5.99
N ASP A 151 2.82 40.79 -5.28
CA ASP A 151 1.68 41.41 -4.59
C ASP A 151 0.67 42.08 -5.53
N ASP A 152 1.07 42.46 -6.75
CA ASP A 152 0.22 43.14 -7.73
C ASP A 152 0.01 42.35 -9.03
N ALA A 153 0.42 41.08 -9.05
CA ALA A 153 0.13 40.14 -10.12
C ALA A 153 -1.34 40.10 -10.54
N ALA A 154 -1.58 40.23 -11.84
CA ALA A 154 -2.93 40.15 -12.41
C ALA A 154 -3.57 38.75 -12.28
N ASP A 155 -2.74 37.70 -12.20
CA ASP A 155 -3.13 36.31 -11.98
C ASP A 155 -2.34 35.72 -10.81
N GLU A 156 -2.97 35.65 -9.64
CA GLU A 156 -2.42 35.05 -8.41
C GLU A 156 -1.98 33.59 -8.59
N SER A 157 -2.50 32.88 -9.59
CA SER A 157 -2.07 31.50 -9.90
C SER A 157 -0.85 31.41 -10.82
N ALA A 158 -0.40 32.55 -11.35
CA ALA A 158 0.76 32.71 -12.22
C ALA A 158 1.45 34.06 -11.94
N SER A 159 1.74 34.32 -10.66
CA SER A 159 2.32 35.58 -10.17
C SER A 159 3.70 35.88 -10.75
N ILE A 160 4.48 34.83 -11.08
CA ILE A 160 5.81 34.93 -11.66
C ILE A 160 5.78 34.51 -13.14
N SER A 161 6.35 35.33 -14.02
CA SER A 161 6.37 35.11 -15.47
C SER A 161 7.59 34.33 -15.97
N ASP A 162 8.74 34.46 -15.30
CA ASP A 162 9.98 33.77 -15.66
C ASP A 162 10.82 33.44 -14.41
N TYR A 163 11.48 32.29 -14.46
CA TYR A 163 12.42 31.83 -13.44
C TYR A 163 13.80 31.67 -14.09
N SER A 164 14.86 32.07 -13.40
CA SER A 164 16.22 31.88 -13.88
C SER A 164 17.16 31.54 -12.74
N TRP A 165 17.67 30.31 -12.76
CA TRP A 165 18.66 29.83 -11.82
C TRP A 165 20.07 30.03 -12.34
N SER A 166 20.97 30.44 -11.45
CA SER A 166 22.40 30.47 -11.73
C SER A 166 23.21 29.90 -10.57
N GLN A 167 24.32 29.24 -10.88
CA GLN A 167 25.27 28.82 -9.87
C GLN A 167 26.36 29.89 -9.74
N THR A 168 26.52 30.42 -8.55
CA THR A 168 27.38 31.58 -8.27
C THR A 168 28.72 31.20 -7.68
N ASP A 169 28.83 30.03 -7.02
CA ASP A 169 30.08 29.53 -6.46
C ASP A 169 30.14 27.99 -6.38
N GLY A 170 31.36 27.47 -6.27
CA GLY A 170 31.63 26.03 -6.10
C GLY A 170 31.79 25.24 -7.40
N THR A 171 31.77 23.91 -7.28
CA THR A 171 31.89 22.97 -8.40
C THR A 171 30.63 23.05 -9.28
N ASN A 172 30.79 23.29 -10.58
CA ASN A 172 29.67 23.46 -11.50
C ASN A 172 28.84 22.17 -11.66
N VAL A 173 27.58 22.21 -11.22
CA VAL A 173 26.62 21.09 -11.26
C VAL A 173 25.36 21.38 -12.07
N ILE A 174 25.24 22.58 -12.66
CA ILE A 174 24.06 22.99 -13.45
C ILE A 174 24.27 22.83 -14.97
N THR A 175 25.40 22.29 -15.39
CA THR A 175 25.71 22.16 -16.82
C THR A 175 24.85 21.08 -17.45
N GLY A 176 23.91 21.49 -18.31
CA GLY A 176 22.97 20.59 -18.98
C GLY A 176 21.64 20.44 -18.24
N GLU A 177 21.47 21.12 -17.11
CA GLU A 177 20.21 21.18 -16.37
C GLU A 177 19.32 22.30 -16.92
N GLU A 178 18.00 22.17 -16.73
CA GLU A 178 17.02 23.20 -17.08
C GLU A 178 17.03 24.28 -15.99
N THR A 179 17.61 25.44 -16.29
CA THR A 179 17.76 26.53 -15.32
C THR A 179 16.66 27.58 -15.41
N ASN A 180 15.60 27.35 -16.19
CA ASN A 180 14.51 28.31 -16.42
C ASN A 180 13.13 27.79 -15.98
N LEU A 181 13.11 26.84 -15.05
CA LEU A 181 11.91 26.30 -14.43
C LEU A 181 11.77 26.83 -13.00
N SER A 182 10.57 26.70 -12.42
CA SER A 182 10.34 27.03 -11.01
C SER A 182 11.15 26.15 -10.05
N THR A 183 11.64 25.00 -10.51
CA THR A 183 12.52 24.10 -9.74
C THR A 183 13.87 23.93 -10.43
N LEU A 184 14.94 23.80 -9.65
CA LEU A 184 16.27 23.40 -10.14
C LEU A 184 16.65 22.04 -9.54
N THR A 185 16.85 21.04 -10.40
CA THR A 185 17.39 19.74 -10.01
C THR A 185 18.89 19.69 -10.28
N ILE A 186 19.66 19.23 -9.30
CA ILE A 186 21.12 19.01 -9.42
C ILE A 186 21.49 17.63 -8.87
N VAL A 187 22.68 17.15 -9.23
CA VAL A 187 23.36 16.06 -8.52
C VAL A 187 24.56 16.64 -7.79
N THR A 188 24.66 16.42 -6.48
CA THR A 188 25.80 16.90 -5.69
C THR A 188 27.11 16.25 -6.16
N PRO A 189 28.23 16.98 -6.22
CA PRO A 189 29.49 16.44 -6.73
C PRO A 189 30.07 15.41 -5.75
N ILE A 190 30.75 14.40 -6.30
CA ILE A 190 31.56 13.45 -5.52
C ILE A 190 33.01 13.96 -5.52
N ALA A 191 33.55 14.24 -4.33
CA ALA A 191 34.90 14.78 -4.16
C ALA A 191 35.55 14.31 -2.85
N ASN A 192 36.89 14.29 -2.82
CA ASN A 192 37.67 13.90 -1.64
C ASN A 192 37.49 14.83 -0.43
N ASP A 193 37.20 16.11 -0.68
CA ASP A 193 37.00 17.12 0.35
C ASP A 193 35.55 17.63 0.28
N ALA A 194 35.00 18.03 1.43
CA ALA A 194 33.68 18.65 1.48
C ALA A 194 33.61 19.90 0.57
N GLN A 195 32.47 20.10 -0.08
CA GLN A 195 32.25 21.18 -1.05
C GLN A 195 31.21 22.18 -0.52
N THR A 196 31.30 23.42 -0.98
CA THR A 196 30.27 24.46 -0.76
C THR A 196 29.80 24.93 -2.13
N LEU A 197 28.50 24.90 -2.35
CA LEU A 197 27.87 25.33 -3.61
C LEU A 197 26.90 26.47 -3.31
N SER A 198 26.89 27.50 -4.14
CA SER A 198 25.95 28.62 -4.01
C SER A 198 25.17 28.82 -5.30
N PHE A 199 23.88 29.07 -5.16
CA PHE A 199 22.93 29.27 -6.25
C PHE A 199 22.13 30.55 -6.00
N GLU A 200 21.69 31.18 -7.09
CA GLU A 200 20.82 32.35 -7.09
C GLU A 200 19.63 32.08 -8.01
N LEU A 201 18.42 32.25 -7.48
CA LEU A 201 17.19 32.30 -8.25
C LEU A 201 16.88 33.76 -8.57
N THR A 202 16.65 34.07 -9.84
CA THR A 202 16.01 35.33 -10.27
C THR A 202 14.59 35.03 -10.73
N VAL A 203 13.61 35.74 -10.18
CA VAL A 203 12.21 35.70 -10.64
C VAL A 203 11.86 36.99 -11.35
N THR A 204 11.04 36.91 -12.39
CA THR A 204 10.56 38.08 -13.15
C THR A 204 9.03 38.11 -13.14
N ASP A 205 8.44 39.26 -12.87
CA ASP A 205 6.98 39.47 -12.97
C ASP A 205 6.53 39.63 -14.43
N SER A 206 5.23 39.84 -14.68
CA SER A 206 4.70 40.04 -16.04
C SER A 206 5.12 41.36 -16.69
N GLU A 207 5.55 42.32 -15.88
CA GLU A 207 5.92 43.69 -16.24
C GLU A 207 7.43 43.84 -16.52
N GLY A 208 8.20 42.79 -16.26
CA GLY A 208 9.63 42.67 -16.50
C GLY A 208 10.52 43.13 -15.34
N THR A 209 9.97 43.37 -14.14
CA THR A 209 10.78 43.61 -12.95
C THR A 209 11.18 42.32 -12.26
N THR A 210 12.25 42.36 -11.48
CA THR A 210 12.92 41.15 -11.00
C THR A 210 13.29 41.26 -9.54
N ASP A 211 13.31 40.11 -8.87
CA ASP A 211 13.92 39.93 -7.54
C ASP A 211 14.77 38.67 -7.52
N THR A 212 15.66 38.57 -6.52
CA THR A 212 16.64 37.48 -6.44
C THR A 212 16.76 36.93 -5.02
N GLU A 213 16.84 35.60 -4.91
CA GLU A 213 17.12 34.89 -3.65
C GLU A 213 18.33 33.97 -3.82
N SER A 214 19.11 33.76 -2.77
CA SER A 214 20.34 32.96 -2.81
C SER A 214 20.33 31.83 -1.79
N VAL A 215 20.80 30.66 -2.20
CA VAL A 215 20.97 29.50 -1.33
C VAL A 215 22.42 29.00 -1.37
N THR A 216 22.96 28.64 -0.21
CA THR A 216 24.23 27.95 -0.07
C THR A 216 24.02 26.59 0.57
N ILE A 217 24.55 25.54 -0.07
CA ILE A 217 24.55 24.17 0.45
C ILE A 217 25.98 23.67 0.68
N PHE A 218 26.10 22.72 1.60
CA PHE A 218 27.34 22.04 1.96
C PHE A 218 27.22 20.57 1.58
N VAL A 219 28.20 20.06 0.85
CA VAL A 219 28.23 18.67 0.38
C VAL A 219 29.36 17.94 1.10
N GLN A 220 29.05 16.81 1.72
CA GLN A 220 30.04 15.97 2.40
C GLN A 220 31.11 15.47 1.42
N SER A 221 32.30 15.14 1.93
CA SER A 221 33.31 14.43 1.15
C SER A 221 32.83 13.00 0.84
N GLU A 222 33.47 12.38 -0.16
CA GLU A 222 33.23 10.96 -0.47
C GLU A 222 33.58 10.03 0.70
N SER A 223 34.50 10.42 1.58
CA SER A 223 34.86 9.64 2.77
C SER A 223 33.85 9.74 3.90
N ASP A 224 33.10 10.83 3.96
CA ASP A 224 32.17 11.13 5.07
C ASP A 224 30.71 10.89 4.65
N THR A 225 30.46 10.66 3.36
CA THR A 225 29.15 10.29 2.83
C THR A 225 28.80 8.87 3.25
N LEU A 226 27.75 8.74 4.07
CA LEU A 226 27.28 7.46 4.59
C LEU A 226 26.50 6.66 3.52
N PRO A 227 26.52 5.32 3.56
CA PRO A 227 25.57 4.51 2.82
C PRO A 227 24.13 4.70 3.32
N VAL A 228 23.17 4.24 2.53
CA VAL A 228 21.74 4.15 2.91
C VAL A 228 21.43 2.68 3.20
N VAL A 229 20.66 2.43 4.26
CA VAL A 229 20.24 1.10 4.71
C VAL A 229 18.76 1.11 5.08
N ASP A 230 18.07 0.01 4.77
CA ASP A 230 16.73 -0.32 5.23
C ASP A 230 16.74 -1.81 5.67
N ALA A 231 16.41 -2.08 6.92
CA ALA A 231 16.35 -3.44 7.48
C ALA A 231 15.05 -4.17 7.12
N GLY A 232 14.17 -3.54 6.34
CA GLY A 232 12.91 -4.08 5.86
C GLY A 232 11.75 -3.86 6.82
N SER A 233 10.68 -4.63 6.65
CA SER A 233 9.44 -4.45 7.41
C SER A 233 9.41 -5.26 8.70
N SER A 234 8.88 -4.65 9.76
CA SER A 234 8.56 -5.31 11.03
C SER A 234 7.49 -6.41 10.86
N GLN A 235 7.58 -7.49 11.64
CA GLN A 235 6.82 -8.73 11.41
C GLN A 235 6.12 -9.25 12.67
N GLY A 236 5.10 -10.08 12.46
CA GLY A 236 4.43 -10.84 13.51
C GLY A 236 4.49 -12.34 13.22
N VAL A 237 5.07 -13.09 14.14
CA VAL A 237 5.30 -14.55 14.01
C VAL A 237 4.95 -15.27 15.30
N PHE A 238 4.73 -16.59 15.19
CA PHE A 238 4.69 -17.46 16.35
C PHE A 238 6.08 -18.04 16.67
N SER A 239 6.27 -18.49 17.89
CA SER A 239 7.49 -19.19 18.31
C SER A 239 7.84 -20.33 17.36
N GLY A 240 9.09 -20.35 16.90
CA GLY A 240 9.65 -21.35 16.01
C GLY A 240 9.33 -21.19 14.53
N GLU A 241 8.54 -20.19 14.13
CA GLU A 241 8.38 -19.84 12.72
C GLU A 241 9.61 -19.08 12.19
N ALA A 242 9.77 -19.04 10.87
CA ALA A 242 10.80 -18.24 10.23
C ALA A 242 10.49 -16.73 10.34
N ILE A 243 11.53 -15.96 10.60
CA ILE A 243 11.58 -14.50 10.54
C ILE A 243 12.42 -14.16 9.32
N VAL A 244 11.83 -13.47 8.34
CA VAL A 244 12.54 -13.07 7.14
C VAL A 244 13.34 -11.80 7.43
N LEU A 245 14.63 -11.79 7.15
CA LEU A 245 15.51 -10.63 7.30
C LEU A 245 15.99 -10.23 5.92
N ASP A 246 15.25 -9.33 5.27
CA ASP A 246 15.47 -8.95 3.87
C ASP A 246 15.77 -7.45 3.82
N GLY A 247 17.05 -7.11 3.95
CA GLY A 247 17.53 -5.73 3.95
C GLY A 247 17.77 -5.19 2.55
N ASP A 248 17.85 -3.87 2.44
CA ASP A 248 18.35 -3.16 1.27
C ASP A 248 19.47 -2.20 1.70
N ALA A 249 20.49 -2.08 0.86
CA ALA A 249 21.63 -1.22 1.14
C ALA A 249 22.21 -0.64 -0.16
N SER A 250 22.52 0.65 -0.14
CA SER A 250 23.08 1.34 -1.30
C SER A 250 24.02 2.48 -0.92
N THR A 251 24.83 2.93 -1.86
CA THR A 251 25.66 4.13 -1.71
C THR A 251 25.77 4.86 -3.04
N SER A 252 25.75 6.18 -3.00
CA SER A 252 26.04 7.05 -4.15
C SER A 252 27.53 7.12 -4.47
N ILE A 253 28.40 6.61 -3.59
CA ILE A 253 29.85 6.75 -3.67
C ILE A 253 30.50 5.47 -4.23
N PRO A 254 31.04 5.49 -5.47
CA PRO A 254 31.63 4.29 -6.07
C PRO A 254 32.88 3.77 -5.33
N SER A 255 33.65 4.65 -4.68
CA SER A 255 34.84 4.27 -3.90
C SER A 255 34.50 3.63 -2.55
N ALA A 256 33.25 3.74 -2.08
CA ALA A 256 32.76 3.17 -0.84
C ALA A 256 32.34 1.68 -0.99
N LEU A 257 32.44 1.11 -2.19
CA LEU A 257 32.14 -0.30 -2.45
C LEU A 257 33.35 -1.23 -2.25
N PRO A 258 33.14 -2.52 -1.87
CA PRO A 258 31.84 -3.15 -1.58
C PRO A 258 31.29 -2.76 -0.22
N LEU A 259 29.96 -2.84 -0.07
CA LEU A 259 29.30 -2.81 1.24
C LEU A 259 29.41 -4.19 1.90
N THR A 260 29.50 -4.22 3.22
CA THR A 260 29.43 -5.43 4.05
C THR A 260 28.28 -5.31 5.05
N TYR A 261 27.71 -6.45 5.42
CA TYR A 261 26.49 -6.53 6.22
C TYR A 261 26.77 -7.30 7.51
N ASP A 262 26.03 -6.98 8.57
CA ASP A 262 26.08 -7.69 9.84
C ASP A 262 24.71 -7.57 10.51
N TRP A 263 24.01 -8.68 10.63
CA TRP A 263 22.75 -8.76 11.34
C TRP A 263 22.96 -9.17 12.80
N GLU A 264 22.43 -8.39 13.73
CA GLU A 264 22.44 -8.73 15.15
C GLU A 264 21.03 -8.84 15.73
N ARG A 265 20.81 -9.83 16.60
CA ARG A 265 19.58 -9.96 17.39
C ARG A 265 19.77 -9.41 18.80
N SER A 266 18.83 -8.58 19.25
CA SER A 266 18.80 -8.11 20.65
C SER A 266 18.72 -9.28 21.68
N ASN A 267 19.65 -9.28 22.64
CA ASN A 267 19.83 -10.37 23.64
C ASN A 267 18.76 -10.44 24.74
N ASN A 268 17.63 -9.74 24.62
CA ASN A 268 16.60 -9.69 25.68
C ASN A 268 15.72 -10.94 25.76
N VAL A 269 15.97 -11.97 24.93
CA VAL A 269 15.25 -13.24 24.98
C VAL A 269 16.15 -14.31 25.58
N SER A 270 15.81 -14.76 26.78
CA SER A 270 16.50 -15.90 27.40
C SER A 270 16.24 -17.13 26.54
N SER A 271 17.27 -17.72 25.93
CA SER A 271 17.14 -19.03 25.29
C SER A 271 16.80 -20.07 26.36
N THR A 272 15.52 -20.34 26.56
CA THR A 272 15.11 -21.45 27.42
C THR A 272 15.36 -22.72 26.63
N THR A 273 16.52 -23.35 26.89
CA THR A 273 16.68 -24.76 26.60
C THR A 273 15.55 -25.52 27.30
N LEU A 274 14.71 -26.21 26.52
CA LEU A 274 13.63 -27.02 27.08
C LEU A 274 14.21 -28.12 27.99
N PRO A 275 13.54 -28.49 29.10
CA PRO A 275 14.05 -29.51 30.01
C PRO A 275 14.10 -30.88 29.32
N VAL A 276 15.31 -31.38 29.05
CA VAL A 276 15.56 -32.66 28.40
C VAL A 276 15.23 -33.82 29.35
N ASN A 277 14.27 -34.69 28.98
CA ASN A 277 14.14 -36.00 29.60
C ASN A 277 15.29 -36.92 29.12
N ALA A 278 16.06 -37.46 30.07
CA ALA A 278 17.33 -38.13 29.82
C ALA A 278 17.28 -39.43 28.98
N ALA A 279 16.09 -39.93 28.64
CA ALA A 279 15.93 -41.16 27.85
C ALA A 279 15.98 -40.94 26.33
N ASP A 280 15.67 -39.73 25.84
CA ASP A 280 15.69 -39.37 24.42
C ASP A 280 16.96 -38.58 24.01
N ALA A 281 17.91 -38.41 24.93
CA ALA A 281 19.11 -37.61 24.77
C ALA A 281 20.07 -38.08 23.66
N ALA A 282 19.92 -39.31 23.14
CA ALA A 282 20.77 -39.81 22.03
C ALA A 282 20.24 -39.42 20.64
N THR A 283 18.93 -39.20 20.50
CA THR A 283 18.30 -38.67 19.27
C THR A 283 18.12 -37.15 19.33
N LEU A 284 18.00 -36.58 20.53
CA LEU A 284 18.03 -35.12 20.79
C LEU A 284 19.45 -34.54 20.88
N SER A 285 20.50 -35.34 20.71
CA SER A 285 21.89 -34.85 20.62
C SER A 285 22.17 -34.08 19.31
N GLN A 286 21.20 -34.00 18.41
CA GLN A 286 21.14 -33.03 17.30
C GLN A 286 20.17 -31.88 17.64
N ASN A 287 20.09 -31.44 18.90
CA ASN A 287 19.52 -30.13 19.21
C ASN A 287 20.28 -29.12 18.33
N VAL A 288 19.61 -28.70 17.27
CA VAL A 288 20.03 -27.65 16.36
C VAL A 288 20.48 -26.51 17.26
N ASP A 289 21.75 -26.13 17.14
CA ASP A 289 22.17 -24.82 17.60
C ASP A 289 21.34 -23.88 16.74
N ILE A 290 20.15 -23.49 17.22
CA ILE A 290 19.26 -22.60 16.48
C ILE A 290 20.04 -21.30 16.39
N GLN A 291 20.80 -21.14 15.31
CA GLN A 291 21.51 -19.91 15.05
C GLN A 291 20.45 -18.81 15.08
N ALA A 292 20.75 -17.74 15.82
CA ALA A 292 19.79 -16.67 16.02
C ALA A 292 19.37 -16.06 14.68
N ILE A 293 20.28 -16.10 13.71
CA ILE A 293 20.22 -15.67 12.32
C ILE A 293 21.05 -16.71 11.51
N ASP A 294 20.59 -17.12 10.32
CA ASP A 294 21.21 -18.18 9.50
C ASP A 294 22.58 -17.76 8.95
N ASP A 295 22.62 -16.64 8.24
CA ASP A 295 23.84 -15.97 7.79
C ASP A 295 23.77 -14.49 8.18
N GLU A 296 24.61 -14.07 9.13
CA GLU A 296 24.62 -12.69 9.65
C GLU A 296 25.27 -11.72 8.64
N ASP A 297 26.11 -12.22 7.72
CA ASP A 297 26.86 -11.42 6.75
C ASP A 297 26.09 -11.21 5.43
N ASP A 298 24.94 -11.86 5.25
CA ASP A 298 24.11 -11.75 4.05
C ASP A 298 22.99 -10.72 4.20
N LEU A 299 22.79 -9.91 3.15
CA LEU A 299 21.77 -8.86 3.14
C LEU A 299 20.33 -9.42 3.21
N SER A 300 20.12 -10.60 2.61
CA SER A 300 18.86 -11.36 2.67
C SER A 300 19.11 -12.70 3.33
N THR A 301 18.63 -12.85 4.56
CA THR A 301 18.83 -14.00 5.44
C THR A 301 17.55 -14.29 6.22
N PHE A 302 17.58 -15.19 7.19
CA PHE A 302 16.44 -15.46 8.06
C PHE A 302 16.87 -15.82 9.46
N ALA A 303 15.91 -15.78 10.37
CA ALA A 303 16.07 -16.20 11.76
C ALA A 303 14.92 -17.13 12.16
N ILE A 304 15.12 -17.95 13.19
CA ILE A 304 14.03 -18.71 13.80
C ILE A 304 13.52 -17.97 15.03
N ALA A 305 12.21 -17.75 15.08
CA ALA A 305 11.58 -17.05 16.19
C ALA A 305 11.79 -17.80 17.51
N PRO A 306 12.25 -17.13 18.58
CA PRO A 306 12.48 -17.81 19.85
C PRO A 306 11.18 -18.31 20.48
N ALA A 307 11.31 -19.33 21.33
CA ALA A 307 10.21 -19.79 22.18
C ALA A 307 9.87 -18.70 23.22
N VAL A 308 8.60 -18.29 23.27
CA VAL A 308 8.10 -17.31 24.24
C VAL A 308 6.83 -17.84 24.92
N THR A 309 6.56 -17.38 26.13
CA THR A 309 5.34 -17.75 26.89
C THR A 309 4.30 -16.63 26.93
N GLU A 310 4.70 -15.43 26.51
CA GLU A 310 3.85 -14.25 26.34
C GLU A 310 4.34 -13.45 25.13
N TYR A 311 3.52 -12.51 24.66
CA TYR A 311 3.90 -11.64 23.55
C TYR A 311 5.20 -10.89 23.86
N THR A 312 6.20 -11.07 23.02
CA THR A 312 7.55 -10.53 23.19
C THR A 312 7.98 -9.83 21.92
N VAL A 313 8.64 -8.68 22.03
CA VAL A 313 9.24 -7.99 20.88
C VAL A 313 10.74 -8.26 20.86
N VAL A 314 11.25 -8.69 19.72
CA VAL A 314 12.66 -8.94 19.46
C VAL A 314 13.14 -7.99 18.38
N ALA A 315 14.14 -7.18 18.68
CA ALA A 315 14.76 -6.30 17.69
C ALA A 315 15.87 -7.04 16.94
N TYR A 316 15.92 -6.82 15.62
CA TYR A 316 17.00 -7.25 14.72
C TYR A 316 17.56 -6.00 14.04
N THR A 317 18.87 -5.81 14.13
CA THR A 317 19.58 -4.64 13.62
C THR A 317 20.49 -5.06 12.47
N LEU A 318 20.34 -4.42 11.32
CA LEU A 318 21.24 -4.55 10.18
C LEU A 318 22.26 -3.42 10.23
N THR A 319 23.53 -3.77 10.37
CA THR A 319 24.65 -2.84 10.26
C THR A 319 25.26 -2.94 8.86
N VAL A 320 25.28 -1.84 8.12
CA VAL A 320 25.95 -1.74 6.82
C VAL A 320 27.24 -0.96 6.99
N THR A 321 28.35 -1.58 6.62
CA THR A 321 29.67 -0.93 6.61
C THR A 321 30.16 -0.73 5.18
N ASP A 322 30.64 0.46 4.87
CA ASP A 322 31.25 0.75 3.57
C ASP A 322 32.78 0.50 3.55
N ALA A 323 33.40 0.59 2.38
CA ALA A 323 34.85 0.39 2.23
C ALA A 323 35.72 1.46 2.89
N ASN A 324 35.14 2.61 3.26
CA ASN A 324 35.80 3.68 4.03
C ASN A 324 35.69 3.45 5.54
N GLY A 325 34.89 2.48 5.98
CA GLY A 325 34.65 2.15 7.38
C GLY A 325 33.51 2.93 8.02
N ASN A 326 32.69 3.62 7.22
CA ASN A 326 31.46 4.25 7.70
C ASN A 326 30.41 3.18 7.97
N GLN A 327 29.61 3.38 9.02
CA GLN A 327 28.57 2.45 9.44
C GLN A 327 27.24 3.15 9.60
N VAL A 328 26.19 2.51 9.09
CA VAL A 328 24.80 2.90 9.34
C VAL A 328 24.03 1.67 9.75
N GLU A 329 23.11 1.86 10.69
CA GLU A 329 22.27 0.80 11.23
C GLU A 329 20.81 1.11 10.93
N ASP A 330 20.04 0.07 10.63
CA ASP A 330 18.59 0.13 10.71
C ASP A 330 18.06 -1.09 11.49
N THR A 331 16.89 -0.95 12.13
CA THR A 331 16.36 -1.95 13.05
C THR A 331 14.90 -2.24 12.81
N ILE A 332 14.58 -3.53 12.65
CA ILE A 332 13.21 -4.03 12.66
C ILE A 332 12.82 -4.61 14.01
N ASN A 333 11.54 -4.49 14.36
CA ASN A 333 10.97 -5.08 15.56
C ASN A 333 10.03 -6.23 15.19
N VAL A 334 10.32 -7.43 15.70
CA VAL A 334 9.55 -8.64 15.45
C VAL A 334 8.71 -8.98 16.67
N GLY A 335 7.39 -9.00 16.49
CA GLY A 335 6.45 -9.42 17.51
C GLY A 335 6.27 -10.93 17.52
N VAL A 336 6.80 -11.60 18.54
CA VAL A 336 6.73 -13.05 18.71
C VAL A 336 5.61 -13.41 19.69
N ARG A 337 4.73 -14.32 19.28
CA ARG A 337 3.65 -14.87 20.12
C ARG A 337 3.92 -16.33 20.48
N PRO A 338 3.49 -16.79 21.67
CA PRO A 338 3.49 -18.22 21.96
C PRO A 338 2.63 -18.96 20.93
N MET A 339 3.05 -20.17 20.56
CA MET A 339 2.26 -21.04 19.69
C MET A 339 0.85 -21.23 20.28
N PRO A 340 -0.21 -21.06 19.48
CA PRO A 340 -1.56 -21.35 19.94
C PRO A 340 -1.70 -22.84 20.20
N THR A 341 -2.61 -23.22 21.11
CA THR A 341 -2.98 -24.63 21.23
C THR A 341 -3.67 -25.07 19.94
N PRO A 342 -3.10 -26.01 19.17
CA PRO A 342 -3.66 -26.42 17.90
C PRO A 342 -5.00 -27.15 18.15
N LEU A 343 -5.97 -26.91 17.27
CA LEU A 343 -7.29 -27.58 17.30
C LEU A 343 -7.45 -28.58 16.15
N ILE A 344 -6.57 -28.49 15.16
CA ILE A 344 -6.50 -29.33 13.97
C ILE A 344 -5.01 -29.55 13.68
N ASN A 345 -4.67 -30.71 13.10
CA ASN A 345 -3.32 -30.90 12.59
C ASN A 345 -3.04 -29.89 11.49
N ASP A 346 -1.76 -29.53 11.37
CA ASP A 346 -1.30 -28.75 10.24
C ASP A 346 -1.21 -29.60 8.96
N THR A 347 -0.83 -28.97 7.85
CA THR A 347 -0.79 -29.63 6.54
C THR A 347 0.36 -30.63 6.40
N GLY A 348 1.43 -30.46 7.19
CA GLY A 348 2.66 -31.26 7.09
C GLY A 348 3.54 -30.87 5.90
N VAL A 349 3.32 -29.71 5.29
CA VAL A 349 4.07 -29.23 4.14
C VAL A 349 5.27 -28.41 4.62
N LEU A 350 6.47 -28.98 4.48
CA LEU A 350 7.73 -28.25 4.75
C LEU A 350 8.30 -27.56 3.51
N GLN A 351 7.78 -27.88 2.32
CA GLN A 351 8.29 -27.33 1.07
C GLN A 351 7.80 -25.90 0.85
N GLN A 352 8.68 -25.10 0.26
CA GLN A 352 8.44 -23.73 -0.16
C GLN A 352 8.54 -23.65 -1.68
N ALA A 353 7.71 -22.82 -2.28
CA ALA A 353 7.69 -22.53 -3.69
C ALA A 353 8.59 -21.34 -4.03
N THR A 354 9.20 -21.45 -5.20
CA THR A 354 9.82 -20.37 -5.96
C THR A 354 9.01 -20.15 -7.23
N ASN A 355 9.42 -19.19 -8.07
CA ASN A 355 8.82 -19.00 -9.39
C ASN A 355 8.83 -20.26 -10.28
N ASN A 356 9.74 -21.22 -10.05
CA ASN A 356 9.96 -22.34 -10.99
C ASN A 356 10.07 -23.73 -10.34
N ALA A 357 10.08 -23.84 -9.01
CA ALA A 357 10.32 -25.11 -8.31
C ALA A 357 9.81 -25.08 -6.87
N LEU A 358 9.62 -26.27 -6.29
CA LEU A 358 9.50 -26.50 -4.85
C LEU A 358 10.88 -26.82 -4.26
N THR A 359 11.14 -26.36 -3.05
CA THR A 359 12.41 -26.53 -2.33
C THR A 359 12.16 -26.60 -0.82
N GLU A 360 13.07 -27.22 -0.08
CA GLU A 360 13.06 -27.21 1.39
C GLU A 360 13.94 -26.08 1.97
N ALA A 361 14.66 -25.36 1.11
CA ALA A 361 15.45 -24.21 1.53
C ALA A 361 14.54 -22.99 1.75
N GLN A 362 14.82 -22.22 2.81
CA GLN A 362 14.11 -20.99 3.13
C GLN A 362 14.10 -20.00 1.95
N GLN A 363 12.93 -19.41 1.67
CA GLN A 363 12.71 -18.44 0.59
C GLN A 363 12.22 -17.10 1.15
N ASN A 364 12.99 -16.03 0.93
CA ASN A 364 12.63 -14.70 1.41
C ASN A 364 11.74 -13.92 0.42
N GLU A 365 11.89 -14.16 -0.89
CA GLU A 365 11.12 -13.47 -1.94
C GLU A 365 9.59 -13.68 -1.82
N TRP A 366 9.18 -14.81 -1.26
CA TRP A 366 7.78 -15.22 -1.11
C TRP A 366 7.53 -15.60 0.35
N PRO A 367 7.40 -14.62 1.26
CA PRO A 367 7.23 -14.90 2.67
C PRO A 367 5.78 -15.31 3.00
N GLY A 368 5.60 -16.07 4.09
CA GLY A 368 4.30 -16.52 4.58
C GLY A 368 3.77 -17.79 3.92
N GLN A 369 4.66 -18.59 3.33
CA GLN A 369 4.28 -19.90 2.78
C GLN A 369 4.02 -20.93 3.88
N ASP A 370 3.30 -21.99 3.53
CA ASP A 370 2.95 -23.08 4.43
C ASP A 370 4.20 -23.68 5.09
N GLY A 371 5.22 -24.04 4.29
CA GLY A 371 6.50 -24.55 4.79
C GLY A 371 7.38 -23.55 5.56
N GLN A 372 6.89 -22.34 5.86
CA GLN A 372 7.56 -21.35 6.71
C GLN A 372 6.82 -21.13 8.03
N ARG A 373 5.62 -21.67 8.18
CA ARG A 373 4.66 -21.35 9.24
C ARG A 373 4.04 -22.63 9.79
N GLY A 374 3.32 -22.49 10.89
CA GLY A 374 2.56 -23.62 11.41
C GLY A 374 3.38 -24.66 12.17
N ALA A 375 2.70 -25.71 12.61
CA ALA A 375 3.26 -26.69 13.54
C ALA A 375 4.38 -27.54 12.93
N ASP A 376 4.35 -27.72 11.63
CA ASP A 376 5.27 -28.54 10.85
C ASP A 376 6.68 -27.94 10.81
N VAL A 377 6.85 -26.67 10.45
CA VAL A 377 8.17 -26.02 10.51
C VAL A 377 8.66 -25.86 11.96
N VAL A 378 7.74 -25.59 12.90
CA VAL A 378 8.08 -25.41 14.32
C VAL A 378 8.56 -26.75 14.92
N GLU A 379 8.00 -27.88 14.48
CA GLU A 379 8.49 -29.21 14.84
C GLU A 379 9.84 -29.53 14.20
N GLN A 380 10.04 -29.18 12.92
CA GLN A 380 11.35 -29.30 12.26
C GLN A 380 12.44 -28.53 13.02
N ASN A 381 12.07 -27.38 13.60
CA ASN A 381 12.93 -26.56 14.44
C ASN A 381 13.06 -27.05 15.90
N GLY A 382 12.39 -28.16 16.27
CA GLY A 382 12.49 -28.79 17.59
C GLY A 382 11.77 -28.04 18.71
N LEU A 383 10.78 -27.21 18.39
CA LEU A 383 10.08 -26.34 19.35
C LEU A 383 8.66 -26.82 19.69
N ILE A 384 8.25 -27.99 19.18
CA ILE A 384 7.02 -28.69 19.59
C ILE A 384 7.36 -29.89 20.47
N GLU A 385 6.74 -29.95 21.64
CA GLU A 385 6.71 -31.16 22.47
C GLU A 385 5.50 -32.02 22.06
N LYS A 386 5.76 -33.27 21.66
CA LYS A 386 4.73 -34.26 21.32
C LYS A 386 4.47 -35.21 22.48
N ALA A 387 3.19 -35.47 22.76
CA ALA A 387 2.75 -36.47 23.73
C ALA A 387 2.96 -37.91 23.21
N GLY A 388 2.73 -38.13 21.92
CA GLY A 388 2.92 -39.37 21.18
C GLY A 388 4.06 -39.24 20.16
N ARG A 389 3.84 -39.71 18.92
CA ARG A 389 4.77 -39.49 17.79
C ARG A 389 3.96 -39.30 16.50
N GLY A 390 4.62 -38.85 15.45
CA GLY A 390 4.02 -38.61 14.14
C GLY A 390 4.98 -37.74 13.34
N LYS A 391 4.85 -37.72 12.02
CA LYS A 391 5.69 -36.88 11.15
C LYS A 391 5.28 -35.40 11.24
N ALA A 392 6.22 -34.48 11.06
CA ALA A 392 5.97 -33.03 10.99
C ALA A 392 5.12 -32.50 12.18
N GLY A 393 4.07 -31.71 11.95
CA GLY A 393 3.21 -31.19 13.02
C GLY A 393 2.29 -32.22 13.70
N PHE A 394 2.22 -33.47 13.20
CA PHE A 394 1.27 -34.48 13.67
C PHE A 394 1.72 -35.19 14.95
N ASP A 395 0.76 -35.47 15.85
CA ASP A 395 1.01 -36.16 17.10
C ASP A 395 -0.03 -37.26 17.37
N TYR A 396 0.39 -38.52 17.27
CA TYR A 396 -0.45 -39.70 17.36
C TYR A 396 -0.03 -40.65 18.50
N THR A 397 -1.01 -41.30 19.11
CA THR A 397 -0.83 -42.35 20.12
C THR A 397 -1.58 -43.63 19.70
N ARG A 398 -0.87 -44.77 19.71
CA ARG A 398 -1.48 -46.08 19.44
C ARG A 398 -2.31 -46.55 20.63
N LEU A 399 -3.49 -47.11 20.36
CA LEU A 399 -4.39 -47.67 21.36
C LEU A 399 -4.65 -49.16 21.09
N ASN A 400 -4.64 -49.97 22.14
CA ASN A 400 -4.94 -51.39 22.04
C ASN A 400 -6.45 -51.67 21.85
N ALA A 401 -6.83 -52.95 21.78
CA ALA A 401 -8.23 -53.38 21.61
C ALA A 401 -9.18 -53.00 22.76
N ASN A 402 -8.67 -52.56 23.92
CA ASN A 402 -9.45 -52.03 25.04
C ASN A 402 -9.47 -50.49 25.08
N GLY A 403 -8.76 -49.83 24.16
CA GLY A 403 -8.62 -48.38 24.13
C GLY A 403 -7.57 -47.83 25.09
N ASP A 404 -6.67 -48.67 25.62
CA ASP A 404 -5.56 -48.22 26.46
C ASP A 404 -4.36 -47.83 25.59
N GLU A 405 -3.64 -46.79 26.01
CA GLU A 405 -2.42 -46.31 25.34
C GLU A 405 -1.33 -47.38 25.30
N GLN A 406 -0.62 -47.42 24.17
CA GLN A 406 0.50 -48.30 23.94
C GLN A 406 1.76 -47.51 23.61
N ASP A 407 2.89 -48.14 23.90
CA ASP A 407 4.21 -47.63 23.49
C ASP A 407 4.30 -47.54 21.95
N ALA A 408 5.06 -46.56 21.45
CA ALA A 408 5.27 -46.36 20.02
C ALA A 408 5.93 -47.57 19.32
N SER A 409 6.62 -48.44 20.06
CA SER A 409 7.20 -49.68 19.56
C SER A 409 6.20 -50.85 19.46
N ALA A 410 4.94 -50.68 19.84
CA ALA A 410 3.95 -51.74 19.76
C ALA A 410 3.66 -52.16 18.31
N ASP A 411 3.87 -53.44 17.99
CA ASP A 411 3.71 -53.98 16.63
C ASP A 411 2.23 -54.06 16.17
N THR A 412 1.28 -53.96 17.10
CA THR A 412 -0.16 -54.07 16.81
C THR A 412 -0.96 -53.12 17.69
N TRP A 413 -1.94 -52.46 17.08
CA TRP A 413 -2.90 -51.55 17.72
C TRP A 413 -4.24 -51.63 16.99
N SER A 414 -5.30 -51.13 17.61
CA SER A 414 -6.67 -51.20 17.06
C SER A 414 -7.27 -49.83 16.77
N CYS A 415 -6.77 -48.79 17.45
CA CYS A 415 -7.17 -47.40 17.23
C CYS A 415 -5.98 -46.47 17.36
N VAL A 416 -6.11 -45.26 16.85
CA VAL A 416 -5.13 -44.18 17.01
C VAL A 416 -5.82 -42.98 17.63
N ARG A 417 -5.26 -42.43 18.70
CA ARG A 417 -5.63 -41.10 19.18
C ARG A 417 -4.75 -40.07 18.49
N ASP A 418 -5.37 -39.05 17.93
CA ASP A 418 -4.72 -37.81 17.54
C ASP A 418 -4.67 -36.89 18.78
N ASN A 419 -3.47 -36.57 19.24
CA ASN A 419 -3.25 -35.76 20.43
C ASN A 419 -3.44 -34.26 20.16
N VAL A 420 -3.42 -33.82 18.89
CA VAL A 420 -3.70 -32.43 18.50
C VAL A 420 -5.20 -32.17 18.56
N THR A 421 -5.99 -33.00 17.89
CA THR A 421 -7.47 -32.83 17.86
C THR A 421 -8.16 -33.46 19.08
N GLY A 422 -7.49 -34.39 19.76
CA GLY A 422 -8.06 -35.26 20.79
C GLY A 422 -8.91 -36.39 20.22
N LEU A 423 -9.12 -36.49 18.90
CA LEU A 423 -10.01 -37.49 18.29
C LEU A 423 -9.40 -38.89 18.33
N VAL A 424 -10.25 -39.90 18.37
CA VAL A 424 -9.81 -41.31 18.25
C VAL A 424 -10.37 -41.91 16.97
N TRP A 425 -9.48 -42.54 16.23
CA TRP A 425 -9.68 -43.01 14.88
C TRP A 425 -9.59 -44.52 14.76
N GLU A 426 -10.46 -45.05 13.92
CA GLU A 426 -10.45 -46.45 13.51
C GLU A 426 -9.17 -46.76 12.71
N VAL A 427 -8.58 -47.94 12.94
CA VAL A 427 -7.50 -48.50 12.11
C VAL A 427 -8.04 -49.63 11.24
N LYS A 428 -7.62 -49.66 9.97
CA LYS A 428 -8.04 -50.67 8.99
C LYS A 428 -7.24 -51.96 9.11
N THR A 429 -7.79 -53.04 8.57
CA THR A 429 -7.17 -54.38 8.58
C THR A 429 -7.11 -54.96 7.15
N ASP A 430 -6.41 -56.09 6.99
CA ASP A 430 -6.33 -56.87 5.75
C ASP A 430 -6.57 -58.35 6.08
N ASP A 431 -7.79 -58.65 6.56
CA ASP A 431 -8.11 -59.94 7.20
C ASP A 431 -9.53 -60.46 6.93
N GLY A 432 -10.30 -59.77 6.09
CA GLY A 432 -11.70 -60.07 5.76
C GLY A 432 -12.68 -59.80 6.89
N THR A 433 -12.25 -59.13 7.96
CA THR A 433 -13.16 -58.70 9.05
C THR A 433 -13.85 -57.39 8.71
N LEU A 434 -14.63 -56.84 9.64
CA LEU A 434 -15.45 -55.66 9.37
C LEU A 434 -14.61 -54.45 8.90
N GLN A 435 -13.41 -54.27 9.43
CA GLN A 435 -12.50 -53.15 9.11
C GLN A 435 -11.60 -53.40 7.89
N ASP A 436 -11.90 -54.42 7.08
CA ASP A 436 -11.05 -54.79 5.95
C ASP A 436 -10.91 -53.64 4.95
N LYS A 437 -9.66 -53.39 4.53
CA LYS A 437 -9.29 -52.31 3.61
C LYS A 437 -9.94 -52.43 2.25
N ASP A 438 -10.29 -53.63 1.79
CA ASP A 438 -10.86 -53.85 0.45
C ASP A 438 -12.35 -53.56 0.40
N TYR A 439 -12.97 -53.23 1.55
CA TYR A 439 -14.37 -52.90 1.61
C TYR A 439 -14.67 -51.46 1.21
N THR A 440 -15.78 -51.32 0.47
CA THR A 440 -16.32 -50.07 -0.05
C THR A 440 -17.81 -49.99 0.22
N TYR A 441 -18.28 -48.78 0.44
CA TYR A 441 -19.61 -48.46 0.89
C TYR A 441 -20.19 -47.35 0.04
N SER A 442 -21.51 -47.40 -0.14
CA SER A 442 -22.30 -46.26 -0.61
C SER A 442 -22.54 -45.30 0.55
N TRP A 443 -22.75 -44.03 0.23
CA TRP A 443 -23.07 -43.03 1.24
C TRP A 443 -24.56 -43.14 1.60
N TYR A 444 -24.86 -43.25 2.89
CA TYR A 444 -26.23 -43.31 3.42
C TYR A 444 -26.33 -42.67 4.81
N SER A 445 -27.38 -41.88 5.05
CA SER A 445 -27.72 -41.28 6.35
C SER A 445 -29.22 -40.98 6.47
N ASP A 446 -29.87 -41.46 7.53
CA ASP A 446 -31.28 -41.13 7.84
C ASP A 446 -31.46 -39.73 8.46
N ASP A 447 -30.39 -39.14 9.00
CA ASP A 447 -30.47 -37.91 9.81
C ASP A 447 -30.10 -36.65 8.99
N VAL A 448 -28.82 -36.50 8.66
CA VAL A 448 -28.27 -35.33 7.95
C VAL A 448 -27.89 -35.76 6.55
N ASN A 449 -28.80 -35.57 5.59
CA ASN A 449 -28.67 -36.11 4.24
C ASN A 449 -28.99 -35.13 3.10
N GLY A 450 -29.43 -33.92 3.40
CA GLY A 450 -29.73 -32.94 2.36
C GLY A 450 -30.89 -33.35 1.45
N GLY A 451 -31.88 -34.11 1.96
CA GLY A 451 -33.11 -34.46 1.24
C GLY A 451 -33.09 -35.87 0.63
N TYR A 452 -31.90 -36.43 0.35
CA TYR A 452 -31.75 -37.79 -0.16
C TYR A 452 -30.89 -38.64 0.76
N GLU A 453 -31.48 -39.66 1.39
CA GLU A 453 -30.80 -40.54 2.35
C GLU A 453 -29.59 -41.26 1.73
N GLY A 454 -29.64 -41.58 0.43
CA GLY A 454 -28.64 -42.39 -0.27
C GLY A 454 -29.14 -43.80 -0.57
N ASP A 455 -28.27 -44.62 -1.17
CA ASP A 455 -28.61 -46.00 -1.51
C ASP A 455 -28.29 -46.94 -0.34
N LEU A 456 -29.15 -47.93 -0.08
CA LEU A 456 -28.87 -48.96 0.93
C LEU A 456 -27.67 -49.84 0.54
N SER A 457 -27.46 -50.04 -0.76
CA SER A 457 -26.27 -50.66 -1.35
C SER A 457 -26.08 -50.12 -2.78
N GLY A 458 -25.03 -49.34 -3.00
CA GLY A 458 -24.60 -48.94 -4.35
C GLY A 458 -24.17 -50.14 -5.20
N SER A 459 -24.23 -49.99 -6.53
CA SER A 459 -24.01 -51.08 -7.50
C SER A 459 -22.65 -51.76 -7.40
N ASP A 460 -21.61 -50.99 -7.05
CA ASP A 460 -20.22 -51.43 -7.06
C ASP A 460 -19.62 -51.55 -5.64
N THR A 461 -20.47 -51.51 -4.62
CA THR A 461 -20.06 -51.61 -3.22
C THR A 461 -19.72 -53.05 -2.84
N VAL A 462 -18.65 -53.23 -2.06
CA VAL A 462 -18.16 -54.55 -1.64
C VAL A 462 -17.93 -54.52 -0.13
N CYS A 463 -18.67 -55.32 0.63
CA CYS A 463 -18.48 -55.43 2.08
C CYS A 463 -19.06 -56.75 2.61
N SER A 464 -18.86 -57.02 3.91
CA SER A 464 -19.41 -58.21 4.59
C SER A 464 -20.84 -58.04 5.14
N LEU A 465 -21.44 -56.86 5.00
CA LEU A 465 -22.77 -56.52 5.52
C LEU A 465 -23.89 -56.84 4.53
N THR A 466 -25.13 -56.94 5.02
CA THR A 466 -26.33 -57.09 4.18
C THR A 466 -26.58 -55.85 3.31
N SER A 467 -26.26 -54.68 3.84
CA SER A 467 -26.37 -53.39 3.17
C SER A 467 -25.02 -52.69 3.27
N CYS A 468 -24.37 -52.47 2.13
CA CYS A 468 -23.03 -51.88 2.07
C CYS A 468 -23.11 -50.36 1.98
N ASN A 469 -23.47 -49.74 3.11
CA ASN A 469 -23.52 -48.29 3.24
C ASN A 469 -22.88 -47.79 4.56
N THR A 470 -22.60 -46.49 4.61
CA THR A 470 -21.92 -45.83 5.73
C THR A 470 -22.64 -46.00 7.07
N GLN A 471 -23.97 -45.89 7.12
CA GLN A 471 -24.72 -46.01 8.39
C GLN A 471 -24.80 -47.45 8.91
N ALA A 472 -24.96 -48.42 8.01
CA ALA A 472 -24.89 -49.84 8.35
C ALA A 472 -23.50 -50.21 8.90
N TYR A 473 -22.44 -49.63 8.32
CA TYR A 473 -21.07 -49.80 8.80
C TYR A 473 -20.85 -49.24 10.21
N VAL A 474 -21.28 -47.99 10.44
CA VAL A 474 -21.26 -47.36 11.77
C VAL A 474 -22.00 -48.22 12.80
N THR A 475 -23.19 -48.70 12.45
CA THR A 475 -24.00 -49.56 13.34
C THR A 475 -23.28 -50.86 13.69
N ALA A 476 -22.67 -51.51 12.69
CA ALA A 476 -21.94 -52.76 12.89
C ALA A 476 -20.68 -52.58 13.76
N LEU A 477 -19.90 -51.52 13.53
CA LEU A 477 -18.67 -51.27 14.30
C LEU A 477 -18.99 -50.90 15.76
N ASN A 478 -20.04 -50.11 15.98
CA ASN A 478 -20.52 -49.81 17.32
C ASN A 478 -21.02 -51.07 18.04
N ALA A 479 -21.71 -51.99 17.36
CA ALA A 479 -22.10 -53.27 17.97
C ALA A 479 -20.88 -54.13 18.35
N GLN A 480 -19.77 -54.04 17.61
CA GLN A 480 -18.51 -54.74 17.89
C GLN A 480 -17.77 -54.16 19.10
N GLY A 481 -17.90 -52.86 19.37
CA GLY A 481 -17.22 -52.22 20.49
C GLY A 481 -15.72 -52.00 20.26
N LEU A 482 -15.33 -51.51 19.06
CA LEU A 482 -13.92 -51.32 18.70
C LEU A 482 -13.18 -50.46 19.75
N CYS A 483 -12.06 -50.94 20.26
CA CYS A 483 -11.27 -50.29 21.33
C CYS A 483 -12.06 -50.03 22.61
N GLY A 484 -13.09 -50.85 22.90
CA GLY A 484 -13.97 -50.66 24.05
C GLY A 484 -15.00 -49.52 23.87
N PHE A 485 -15.16 -49.02 22.65
CA PHE A 485 -15.97 -47.83 22.33
C PHE A 485 -17.18 -48.16 21.44
N TYR A 486 -18.29 -47.46 21.66
CA TYR A 486 -19.62 -47.77 21.10
C TYR A 486 -20.34 -46.57 20.46
N ASP A 487 -19.61 -45.46 20.31
CA ASP A 487 -20.07 -44.14 19.86
C ASP A 487 -19.25 -43.64 18.65
N TRP A 488 -18.77 -44.57 17.82
CA TRP A 488 -18.15 -44.29 16.53
C TRP A 488 -19.16 -43.65 15.57
N ARG A 489 -18.66 -42.74 14.74
CA ARG A 489 -19.45 -42.05 13.72
C ARG A 489 -18.61 -41.79 12.48
N MET A 490 -19.30 -41.40 11.40
CA MET A 490 -18.64 -40.81 10.24
C MET A 490 -17.94 -39.50 10.64
N PRO A 491 -16.73 -39.22 10.12
CA PRO A 491 -16.05 -37.96 10.36
C PRO A 491 -16.72 -36.82 9.59
N THR A 492 -16.61 -35.60 10.09
CA THR A 492 -16.87 -34.41 9.26
C THR A 492 -15.76 -34.26 8.20
N HIS A 493 -15.95 -33.36 7.25
CA HIS A 493 -14.90 -33.06 6.26
C HIS A 493 -13.60 -32.61 6.92
N GLN A 494 -13.66 -31.61 7.82
CA GLN A 494 -12.49 -31.08 8.51
C GLN A 494 -11.77 -32.13 9.37
N GLU A 495 -12.49 -33.01 10.04
CA GLU A 495 -11.88 -34.08 10.84
C GLU A 495 -11.16 -35.09 9.95
N LEU A 496 -11.75 -35.52 8.83
CA LEU A 496 -11.07 -36.47 7.96
C LEU A 496 -9.87 -35.83 7.26
N PHE A 497 -10.01 -34.56 6.86
CA PHE A 497 -8.95 -33.77 6.25
C PHE A 497 -7.79 -33.54 7.23
N SER A 498 -8.06 -33.45 8.54
CA SER A 498 -6.99 -33.31 9.54
C SER A 498 -6.08 -34.53 9.67
N LEU A 499 -6.40 -35.67 9.05
CA LEU A 499 -5.46 -36.79 8.96
C LEU A 499 -4.52 -36.68 7.76
N MET A 500 -4.81 -35.76 6.83
CA MET A 500 -4.09 -35.70 5.57
C MET A 500 -2.76 -34.98 5.74
N HIS A 501 -1.67 -35.71 5.49
CA HIS A 501 -0.32 -35.14 5.46
C HIS A 501 0.04 -34.77 4.03
N LEU A 502 -0.21 -33.52 3.66
CA LEU A 502 -0.06 -33.00 2.30
C LEU A 502 1.40 -32.83 1.86
N GLY A 503 2.35 -32.83 2.80
CA GLY A 503 3.79 -32.89 2.48
C GLY A 503 4.31 -34.26 2.01
N ILE A 504 3.49 -35.32 2.06
CA ILE A 504 3.86 -36.65 1.52
C ILE A 504 3.53 -36.69 0.03
N SER A 505 4.50 -37.08 -0.81
CA SER A 505 4.34 -37.12 -2.27
C SER A 505 4.62 -38.49 -2.91
N ASP A 506 5.15 -39.44 -2.16
CA ASP A 506 5.58 -40.76 -2.64
C ASP A 506 4.82 -41.94 -1.98
N SER A 507 3.84 -41.63 -1.12
CA SER A 507 2.95 -42.59 -0.46
C SER A 507 1.58 -41.96 -0.24
N MET A 508 0.64 -42.69 0.39
CA MET A 508 -0.66 -42.13 0.75
C MET A 508 -0.47 -40.87 1.60
N THR A 509 -1.32 -39.87 1.40
CA THR A 509 -1.30 -38.59 2.13
C THR A 509 -1.78 -38.74 3.58
N ILE A 510 -1.23 -39.69 4.32
CA ILE A 510 -1.52 -39.98 5.73
C ILE A 510 -0.30 -40.71 6.34
N ASP A 511 -0.10 -40.57 7.65
CA ASP A 511 0.98 -41.31 8.33
C ASP A 511 0.68 -42.82 8.41
N GLU A 512 1.19 -43.59 7.46
CA GLU A 512 0.95 -45.04 7.35
C GLU A 512 1.54 -45.84 8.53
N ASP A 513 2.48 -45.28 9.31
CA ASP A 513 2.98 -45.91 10.53
C ASP A 513 1.90 -45.97 11.62
N TYR A 514 0.87 -45.12 11.53
CA TYR A 514 -0.28 -45.07 12.43
C TYR A 514 -1.56 -45.55 11.76
N PHE A 515 -1.71 -45.28 10.47
CA PHE A 515 -2.89 -45.60 9.68
C PHE A 515 -2.55 -46.55 8.52
N PRO A 516 -2.13 -47.80 8.82
CA PRO A 516 -1.85 -48.77 7.79
C PRO A 516 -3.14 -49.09 7.03
N TYR A 517 -2.95 -49.65 5.83
CA TYR A 517 -4.03 -50.15 4.99
C TYR A 517 -5.04 -49.09 4.56
N THR A 518 -4.62 -47.82 4.46
CA THR A 518 -5.47 -46.74 3.93
C THR A 518 -5.75 -46.94 2.44
N GLY A 519 -4.75 -47.33 1.67
CA GLY A 519 -4.86 -47.52 0.23
C GLY A 519 -3.53 -47.94 -0.39
N VAL A 520 -3.45 -47.82 -1.71
CA VAL A 520 -2.22 -47.98 -2.49
C VAL A 520 -2.22 -46.92 -3.58
N LEU A 521 -1.06 -46.30 -3.84
CA LEU A 521 -0.93 -45.31 -4.91
C LEU A 521 -1.31 -45.93 -6.25
N SER A 522 -2.19 -45.27 -7.00
CA SER A 522 -2.61 -45.74 -8.31
C SER A 522 -3.07 -44.60 -9.22
N ALA A 523 -3.41 -44.92 -10.47
CA ALA A 523 -4.05 -43.93 -11.35
C ALA A 523 -5.52 -43.65 -10.97
N ASN A 524 -6.09 -44.44 -10.04
CA ASN A 524 -7.45 -44.28 -9.56
C ASN A 524 -7.43 -43.68 -8.15
N PRO A 525 -8.33 -42.73 -7.86
CA PRO A 525 -8.43 -42.12 -6.55
C PRO A 525 -8.83 -43.12 -5.45
N VAL A 526 -8.32 -42.89 -4.25
CA VAL A 526 -8.63 -43.63 -3.02
C VAL A 526 -9.57 -42.79 -2.17
N TRP A 527 -10.84 -42.77 -2.57
CA TRP A 527 -11.88 -41.98 -1.91
C TRP A 527 -12.27 -42.53 -0.54
N TYR A 528 -12.37 -41.63 0.44
CA TYR A 528 -12.98 -41.87 1.75
C TYR A 528 -14.16 -40.92 2.00
N TRP A 529 -15.29 -41.48 2.40
CA TRP A 529 -16.50 -40.71 2.67
C TRP A 529 -16.39 -39.85 3.95
N THR A 530 -16.98 -38.66 3.87
CA THR A 530 -17.30 -37.82 5.04
C THR A 530 -18.79 -37.95 5.39
N SER A 531 -19.20 -37.40 6.53
CA SER A 531 -20.60 -37.28 6.95
C SER A 531 -21.39 -36.17 6.24
N VAL A 532 -20.75 -35.38 5.38
CA VAL A 532 -21.31 -34.12 4.88
C VAL A 532 -21.92 -34.31 3.49
N PRO A 533 -23.25 -34.14 3.30
CA PRO A 533 -23.85 -34.09 1.97
C PRO A 533 -23.40 -32.83 1.22
N SER A 534 -23.31 -32.88 -0.10
CA SER A 534 -22.95 -31.74 -0.93
C SER A 534 -24.19 -31.05 -1.49
N ALA A 535 -24.18 -29.71 -1.49
CA ALA A 535 -25.21 -28.90 -2.16
C ALA A 535 -25.07 -28.94 -3.70
N ASP A 536 -23.93 -29.42 -4.22
CA ASP A 536 -23.69 -29.55 -5.66
C ASP A 536 -24.14 -30.91 -6.21
N GLY A 537 -24.71 -30.88 -7.41
CA GLY A 537 -25.30 -32.07 -8.06
C GLY A 537 -26.64 -32.48 -7.47
N VAL A 538 -27.47 -31.50 -7.09
CA VAL A 538 -28.86 -31.74 -6.66
C VAL A 538 -29.74 -32.27 -7.79
N ASN A 539 -30.72 -33.09 -7.42
CA ASN A 539 -31.84 -33.45 -8.28
C ASN A 539 -33.13 -33.14 -7.54
N SER A 540 -33.95 -32.24 -8.09
CA SER A 540 -35.20 -31.79 -7.45
C SER A 540 -35.00 -31.30 -6.01
N ASP A 541 -33.95 -30.48 -5.81
CA ASP A 541 -33.50 -29.91 -4.53
C ASP A 541 -32.87 -30.91 -3.54
N ASP A 542 -32.85 -32.21 -3.86
CA ASP A 542 -32.21 -33.22 -3.01
C ASP A 542 -30.73 -33.41 -3.37
N ALA A 543 -29.86 -33.36 -2.37
CA ALA A 543 -28.41 -33.57 -2.47
C ALA A 543 -28.08 -35.01 -2.89
N GLN A 544 -27.77 -35.23 -4.17
CA GLN A 544 -27.40 -36.58 -4.67
C GLN A 544 -25.95 -36.95 -4.38
N ASN A 545 -25.14 -35.98 -3.97
CA ASN A 545 -23.72 -36.15 -3.73
C ASN A 545 -23.34 -35.94 -2.26
N ALA A 546 -22.18 -36.46 -1.87
CA ALA A 546 -21.57 -36.23 -0.58
C ALA A 546 -20.06 -35.96 -0.73
N TRP A 547 -19.46 -35.28 0.24
CA TRP A 547 -18.03 -34.98 0.24
C TRP A 547 -17.20 -36.22 0.54
N ALA A 548 -16.12 -36.40 -0.21
CA ALA A 548 -15.12 -37.43 -0.04
C ALA A 548 -13.71 -36.86 -0.22
N LEU A 549 -12.73 -37.47 0.44
CA LEU A 549 -11.32 -37.10 0.36
C LEU A 549 -10.54 -38.21 -0.34
N ASP A 550 -9.68 -37.85 -1.27
CA ASP A 550 -8.76 -38.77 -1.95
C ASP A 550 -7.41 -38.80 -1.22
N PHE A 551 -7.16 -39.90 -0.52
CA PHE A 551 -5.90 -40.10 0.20
C PHE A 551 -4.71 -40.41 -0.73
N ASP A 552 -4.94 -40.63 -2.03
CA ASP A 552 -3.86 -40.73 -3.03
C ASP A 552 -3.34 -39.33 -3.40
N SER A 553 -4.23 -38.45 -3.88
CA SER A 553 -3.83 -37.15 -4.43
C SER A 553 -3.86 -35.96 -3.46
N GLY A 554 -4.46 -36.10 -2.28
CA GLY A 554 -4.66 -34.95 -1.39
C GLY A 554 -5.91 -34.12 -1.68
N VAL A 555 -6.68 -34.48 -2.70
CA VAL A 555 -7.80 -33.68 -3.21
C VAL A 555 -9.13 -34.08 -2.58
N ASP A 556 -9.97 -33.10 -2.29
CA ASP A 556 -11.37 -33.33 -1.93
C ASP A 556 -12.31 -33.17 -3.14
N ASN A 557 -13.42 -33.91 -3.13
CA ASN A 557 -14.44 -33.79 -4.16
C ASN A 557 -15.81 -34.22 -3.63
N PHE A 558 -16.87 -33.91 -4.37
CA PHE A 558 -18.18 -34.48 -4.16
C PHE A 558 -18.41 -35.66 -5.11
N LEU A 559 -18.89 -36.76 -4.57
CA LEU A 559 -19.19 -37.98 -5.32
C LEU A 559 -20.66 -38.31 -5.18
N ASN A 560 -21.21 -38.99 -6.18
CA ASN A 560 -22.58 -39.49 -6.09
C ASN A 560 -22.70 -40.45 -4.92
N LYS A 561 -23.77 -40.33 -4.12
CA LYS A 561 -23.98 -41.16 -2.93
C LYS A 561 -24.06 -42.66 -3.24
N SER A 562 -24.38 -43.05 -4.49
CA SER A 562 -24.36 -44.44 -4.95
C SER A 562 -22.96 -44.98 -5.25
N SER A 563 -21.94 -44.11 -5.32
CA SER A 563 -20.56 -44.49 -5.62
C SER A 563 -19.97 -45.35 -4.50
N ALA A 564 -19.08 -46.27 -4.87
CA ALA A 564 -18.35 -47.09 -3.92
C ALA A 564 -17.09 -46.35 -3.45
N ALA A 565 -17.01 -46.01 -2.16
CA ALA A 565 -15.81 -45.43 -1.56
C ALA A 565 -15.54 -46.03 -0.17
N LYS A 566 -14.34 -45.83 0.35
CA LYS A 566 -13.92 -46.34 1.66
C LYS A 566 -14.50 -45.46 2.78
N VAL A 567 -14.43 -45.96 4.01
CA VAL A 567 -14.91 -45.27 5.22
C VAL A 567 -13.88 -45.45 6.31
N ARG A 568 -13.59 -44.43 7.11
CA ARG A 568 -12.82 -44.53 8.36
C ARG A 568 -13.60 -43.81 9.44
N LEU A 569 -13.94 -44.50 10.52
CA LEU A 569 -14.75 -43.91 11.59
C LEU A 569 -13.91 -43.17 12.61
N VAL A 570 -14.55 -42.20 13.25
CA VAL A 570 -13.97 -41.37 14.30
C VAL A 570 -14.91 -41.32 15.50
N ARG A 571 -14.35 -41.02 16.68
CA ARG A 571 -15.09 -40.65 17.88
C ARG A 571 -14.41 -39.49 18.59
N ALA A 572 -15.14 -38.84 19.50
CA ALA A 572 -14.55 -37.87 20.41
C ALA A 572 -13.53 -38.54 21.35
N GLY A 573 -12.50 -37.78 21.72
CA GLY A 573 -11.48 -38.15 22.70
C GLY A 573 -12.01 -38.43 24.10
N ARG A 574 -11.13 -38.99 24.93
CA ARG A 574 -11.36 -39.20 26.37
C ARG A 574 -10.85 -38.04 27.20
#